data_AF-A0A832J129-F1
#
_entry.id   AF-A0A832J129-F1
#
_cell.length_a   1.000
_cell.length_b   1.000
_cell.length_c   1.000
_cell.angle_alpha   90.00
_cell.angle_beta   90.00
_cell.angle_gamma   90.00
#
_symmetry.space_group_name_H-M   'P 1'
#
loop_
_entity.id
_entity.type
_entity.pdbx_description
1 polymer ?
#
loop_
_entity_poly.entity_id
_entity_poly.type
_entity_poly.pdbx_seq_one_letter_code
_entity_poly.pdbx_strand_id
1 'polypeptide(L)'
;MRPLLLANPDFGAYAPFNFLVYKTLDTQNDNNTWYGHLASDTMLDIIGSKDEGNRKAFKEMVGSLDMLVNKEMTPALSKKFEHTKLLPSHGLTKLVKKFEKTDDLETFIEDFISDHDGRFSKHDFIIAGFIDYKFEYDDMDLEFDKYDAYWVSLLCHFKFSNSIFNRGIPEAGMFAPCSVYFYIPKGTNELHVGYASVDNWINALNFRDQRRIDYMKAIDAEVVQTFEEMGFVKEEQKDTAVAVTPKENQNSEIEALKAQLAKVKAEREALKKKEKIENNTSKISPEREPIQQKGIFTLPTKTFKTEKVTLGSVAPKVLSAYYAAQPQTVEGLKESLEKNGFTVLSQTEVLKGHTVLTITNAQLQSTNTFLATLNVHVNGTDEVRVQNPSYFAAAYLQDKYSYGQFADTLKSLQSALGDLYAVNDTYETTELPEYQFMMGIPQPKQKLPLHLPELI
;
A
#
# COMPACT_ATOMS: atom_id res chain seq x y z
N MET A 1 -11.23 4.39 -11.13
CA MET A 1 -10.89 3.07 -11.71
C MET A 1 -12.06 2.43 -12.47
N ARG A 2 -13.23 2.16 -11.86
CA ARG A 2 -14.39 1.49 -12.50
C ARG A 2 -14.65 1.81 -13.98
N PRO A 3 -14.79 3.08 -14.43
CA PRO A 3 -15.07 3.37 -15.84
C PRO A 3 -13.95 2.92 -16.79
N LEU A 4 -12.71 2.96 -16.32
CA LEU A 4 -11.54 2.53 -17.09
C LEU A 4 -11.53 1.01 -17.25
N LEU A 5 -11.83 0.26 -16.19
CA LEU A 5 -11.96 -1.20 -16.25
C LEU A 5 -13.08 -1.63 -17.20
N LEU A 6 -14.24 -0.96 -17.14
CA LEU A 6 -15.33 -1.19 -18.10
C LEU A 6 -14.93 -0.86 -19.54
N ALA A 7 -14.08 0.15 -19.76
CA ALA A 7 -13.61 0.49 -21.09
C ALA A 7 -12.58 -0.52 -21.61
N ASN A 8 -11.61 -0.88 -20.77
CA ASN A 8 -10.53 -1.81 -21.09
C ASN A 8 -10.15 -2.64 -19.83
N PRO A 9 -10.32 -3.98 -19.84
CA PRO A 9 -9.94 -4.82 -18.70
C PRO A 9 -8.44 -4.73 -18.38
N ASP A 10 -7.60 -4.35 -19.34
CA ASP A 10 -6.15 -4.35 -19.14
C ASP A 10 -5.68 -3.28 -18.13
N PHE A 11 -6.54 -2.32 -17.73
CA PHE A 11 -6.28 -1.46 -16.57
C PHE A 11 -6.14 -2.23 -15.25
N GLY A 12 -6.59 -3.49 -15.19
CA GLY A 12 -6.34 -4.41 -14.09
C GLY A 12 -4.86 -4.62 -13.76
N ALA A 13 -3.96 -4.43 -14.74
CA ALA A 13 -2.51 -4.48 -14.51
C ALA A 13 -2.01 -3.40 -13.52
N TYR A 14 -2.81 -2.36 -13.25
CA TYR A 14 -2.50 -1.25 -12.34
C TYR A 14 -3.57 -1.06 -11.25
N ALA A 15 -4.35 -2.11 -10.97
CA ALA A 15 -5.45 -2.09 -10.01
C ALA A 15 -5.30 -3.30 -9.06
N PRO A 16 -4.64 -3.16 -7.90
CA PRO A 16 -4.27 -1.92 -7.21
C PRO A 16 -3.07 -1.20 -7.82
N PHE A 17 -2.96 0.09 -7.50
CA PHE A 17 -1.98 1.00 -8.10
C PHE A 17 -0.56 0.70 -7.62
N ASN A 18 0.39 0.66 -8.55
CA ASN A 18 1.81 0.46 -8.27
C ASN A 18 2.43 1.70 -7.64
N PHE A 19 2.63 1.68 -6.32
CA PHE A 19 3.29 2.76 -5.57
C PHE A 19 4.40 2.19 -4.69
N LEU A 20 5.63 2.48 -5.06
CA LEU A 20 6.84 2.06 -4.35
C LEU A 20 7.16 3.02 -3.22
N VAL A 21 7.59 2.50 -2.08
CA VAL A 21 8.31 3.23 -1.04
C VAL A 21 9.55 2.43 -0.66
N TYR A 22 10.73 3.06 -0.62
CA TYR A 22 11.96 2.42 -0.18
C TYR A 22 12.92 3.40 0.51
N LYS A 23 13.86 2.84 1.28
CA LYS A 23 15.00 3.55 1.85
C LYS A 23 16.23 2.67 1.75
N THR A 24 17.37 3.25 1.40
CA THR A 24 18.62 2.50 1.36
C THR A 24 19.17 2.31 2.78
N LEU A 25 19.89 1.22 3.01
CA LEU A 25 20.59 1.00 4.29
C LEU A 25 21.87 1.83 4.40
N ASP A 26 22.40 2.32 3.28
CA ASP A 26 23.57 3.17 3.22
C ASP A 26 23.19 4.63 3.48
N THR A 27 22.87 4.91 4.74
CA THR A 27 22.45 6.24 5.19
C THR A 27 23.54 7.30 5.14
N GLN A 28 24.80 6.91 4.89
CA GLN A 28 25.89 7.85 4.67
C GLN A 28 25.82 8.46 3.26
N ASN A 29 25.52 7.64 2.26
CA ASN A 29 25.41 8.09 0.86
C ASN A 29 23.98 8.52 0.48
N ASP A 30 22.96 7.87 1.02
CA ASP A 30 21.56 8.18 0.74
C ASP A 30 20.64 7.89 1.95
N ASN A 31 20.37 8.94 2.72
CA ASN A 31 19.45 8.89 3.86
C ASN A 31 17.99 9.27 3.51
N ASN A 32 17.64 9.34 2.23
CA ASN A 32 16.30 9.72 1.81
C ASN A 32 15.34 8.52 1.88
N THR A 33 14.07 8.81 2.19
CA THR A 33 12.97 7.89 1.89
C THR A 33 12.45 8.24 0.51
N TRP A 34 12.55 7.30 -0.41
CA TRP A 34 12.07 7.44 -1.76
C TRP A 34 10.67 6.84 -1.87
N TYR A 35 9.83 7.50 -2.65
CA TYR A 35 8.53 6.97 -3.03
C TYR A 35 8.18 7.41 -4.45
N GLY A 36 7.35 6.64 -5.14
CA GLY A 36 6.94 6.96 -6.50
C GLY A 36 6.29 5.79 -7.22
N HIS A 37 5.99 6.01 -8.50
CA HIS A 37 5.29 5.07 -9.38
C HIS A 37 5.78 5.25 -10.82
N LEU A 38 5.37 4.35 -11.71
CA LEU A 38 5.61 4.51 -13.15
C LEU A 38 4.87 5.73 -13.68
N ALA A 39 5.45 6.42 -14.65
CA ALA A 39 4.75 7.50 -15.33
C ALA A 39 3.44 6.96 -15.97
N SER A 40 2.36 7.74 -15.87
CA SER A 40 1.05 7.33 -16.38
C SER A 40 1.07 7.05 -17.89
N ASP A 41 1.88 7.77 -18.66
CA ASP A 41 2.11 7.46 -20.08
C ASP A 41 2.75 6.08 -20.28
N THR A 42 3.78 5.75 -19.50
CA THR A 42 4.43 4.42 -19.54
C THR A 42 3.41 3.33 -19.21
N MET A 43 2.59 3.53 -18.18
CA MET A 43 1.52 2.59 -17.83
C MET A 43 0.54 2.39 -18.99
N LEU A 44 0.05 3.48 -19.59
CA LEU A 44 -0.89 3.43 -20.71
C LEU A 44 -0.30 2.77 -21.96
N ASP A 45 1.00 2.95 -22.20
CA ASP A 45 1.70 2.35 -23.33
C ASP A 45 1.92 0.84 -23.14
N ILE A 46 2.22 0.39 -21.92
CA ILE A 46 2.34 -1.04 -21.59
C ILE A 46 1.00 -1.78 -21.83
N ILE A 47 -0.13 -1.19 -21.42
CA ILE A 47 -1.46 -1.79 -21.67
C ILE A 47 -1.99 -1.52 -23.08
N GLY A 48 -1.22 -0.85 -23.95
CA GLY A 48 -1.59 -0.55 -25.32
C GLY A 48 -2.84 0.33 -25.48
N SER A 49 -3.17 1.15 -24.48
CA SER A 49 -4.38 1.99 -24.50
C SER A 49 -4.24 3.11 -25.52
N LYS A 50 -5.09 3.10 -26.56
CA LYS A 50 -5.09 4.11 -27.65
C LYS A 50 -6.20 5.15 -27.54
N ASP A 51 -7.24 4.86 -26.76
CA ASP A 51 -8.38 5.75 -26.63
C ASP A 51 -8.00 7.01 -25.84
N GLU A 52 -8.09 8.18 -26.48
CA GLU A 52 -7.67 9.45 -25.88
C GLU A 52 -8.46 9.80 -24.62
N GLY A 53 -9.75 9.43 -24.56
CA GLY A 53 -10.61 9.65 -23.40
C GLY A 53 -10.14 8.85 -22.18
N ASN A 54 -9.88 7.57 -22.35
CA ASN A 54 -9.37 6.68 -21.31
C ASN A 54 -7.95 7.09 -20.88
N ARG A 55 -7.08 7.43 -21.83
CA ARG A 55 -5.73 7.94 -21.51
C ARG A 55 -5.82 9.20 -20.66
N LYS A 56 -6.68 10.16 -21.04
CA LYS A 56 -6.89 11.39 -20.26
C LYS A 56 -7.43 11.10 -18.87
N ALA A 57 -8.50 10.29 -18.75
CA ALA A 57 -9.11 9.96 -17.47
C ALA A 57 -8.14 9.24 -16.52
N PHE A 58 -7.31 8.31 -17.03
CA PHE A 58 -6.29 7.66 -16.22
C PHE A 58 -5.20 8.64 -15.75
N LYS A 59 -4.73 9.52 -16.65
CA LYS A 59 -3.75 10.57 -16.28
C LYS A 59 -4.29 11.53 -15.22
N GLU A 60 -5.55 11.92 -15.31
CA GLU A 60 -6.20 12.77 -14.31
C GLU A 60 -6.33 12.08 -12.95
N MET A 61 -6.67 10.79 -12.95
CA MET A 61 -6.72 9.97 -11.73
C MET A 61 -5.33 9.88 -11.06
N VAL A 62 -4.28 9.54 -11.83
CA VAL A 62 -2.91 9.48 -11.31
C VAL A 62 -2.43 10.87 -10.87
N GLY A 63 -2.66 11.92 -11.66
CA GLY A 63 -2.28 13.28 -11.31
C GLY A 63 -2.96 13.79 -10.03
N SER A 64 -4.17 13.33 -9.72
CA SER A 64 -4.84 13.62 -8.46
C SER A 64 -4.13 12.98 -7.26
N LEU A 65 -3.67 11.74 -7.41
CA LEU A 65 -2.82 11.08 -6.42
C LEU A 65 -1.48 11.82 -6.27
N ASP A 66 -0.83 12.21 -7.37
CA ASP A 66 0.44 12.93 -7.35
C ASP A 66 0.31 14.27 -6.61
N MET A 67 -0.77 15.01 -6.85
CA MET A 67 -1.05 16.25 -6.12
C MET A 67 -1.20 16.01 -4.61
N LEU A 68 -1.93 14.96 -4.22
CA LEU A 68 -2.11 14.59 -2.82
C LEU A 68 -0.77 14.20 -2.19
N VAL A 69 -0.01 13.31 -2.83
CA VAL A 69 1.29 12.84 -2.35
C VAL A 69 2.27 14.01 -2.21
N ASN A 70 2.36 14.89 -3.21
CA ASN A 70 3.24 16.06 -3.12
C ASN A 70 2.83 17.02 -1.99
N LYS A 71 1.52 17.19 -1.77
CA LYS A 71 1.00 18.05 -0.70
C LYS A 71 1.26 17.49 0.69
N GLU A 72 1.00 16.20 0.90
CA GLU A 72 1.06 15.58 2.23
C GLU A 72 2.48 15.12 2.60
N MET A 73 3.25 14.61 1.64
CA MET A 73 4.59 14.08 1.90
C MET A 73 5.70 15.13 1.73
N THR A 74 5.41 16.25 1.06
CA THR A 74 6.33 17.40 0.88
C THR A 74 7.75 16.99 0.45
N PRO A 75 7.92 16.36 -0.74
CA PRO A 75 9.21 15.84 -1.17
C PRO A 75 10.27 16.94 -1.23
N ALA A 76 11.41 16.71 -0.58
CA ALA A 76 12.57 17.59 -0.68
C ALA A 76 13.34 17.40 -1.99
N LEU A 77 13.22 16.22 -2.62
CA LEU A 77 13.97 15.80 -3.80
C LEU A 77 13.07 15.01 -4.74
N SER A 78 13.46 14.96 -6.02
CA SER A 78 12.82 14.10 -7.02
C SER A 78 13.86 13.45 -7.92
N LYS A 79 13.54 12.25 -8.40
CA LYS A 79 14.36 11.50 -9.35
C LYS A 79 13.45 10.93 -10.43
N LYS A 80 13.88 11.02 -11.68
CA LYS A 80 13.20 10.42 -12.82
C LYS A 80 14.14 9.44 -13.50
N PHE A 81 13.62 8.27 -13.85
CA PHE A 81 14.35 7.26 -14.62
C PHE A 81 13.86 7.34 -16.07
N GLU A 82 14.72 7.84 -16.95
CA GLU A 82 14.44 7.94 -18.39
C GLU A 82 14.84 6.64 -19.08
N HIS A 83 13.98 6.11 -19.93
CA HIS A 83 14.23 4.89 -20.68
C HIS A 83 14.81 5.21 -22.07
N THR A 84 15.96 4.60 -22.38
CA THR A 84 16.61 4.73 -23.71
C THR A 84 16.17 3.66 -24.70
N LYS A 85 15.58 2.56 -24.21
CA LYS A 85 15.05 1.46 -25.02
C LYS A 85 13.55 1.64 -25.19
N LEU A 86 13.03 1.17 -26.32
CA LEU A 86 11.59 1.06 -26.53
C LEU A 86 11.00 0.01 -25.58
N LEU A 87 9.78 0.25 -25.14
CA LEU A 87 8.96 -0.79 -24.50
C LEU A 87 8.78 -1.97 -25.47
N PRO A 88 8.56 -3.19 -24.97
CA PRO A 88 8.22 -4.32 -25.84
C PRO A 88 6.98 -3.99 -26.69
N SER A 89 6.89 -4.58 -27.89
CA SER A 89 5.73 -4.39 -28.78
C SER A 89 4.42 -4.86 -28.15
N HIS A 90 4.53 -5.80 -27.21
CA HIS A 90 3.48 -6.36 -26.39
C HIS A 90 3.85 -6.19 -24.92
N GLY A 91 3.25 -5.20 -24.25
CA GLY A 91 3.52 -4.94 -22.84
C GLY A 91 2.84 -5.94 -21.90
N LEU A 92 1.84 -6.68 -22.36
CA LEU A 92 1.08 -7.62 -21.54
C LEU A 92 1.28 -9.05 -22.03
N THR A 93 1.42 -9.97 -21.09
CA THR A 93 1.15 -11.38 -21.34
C THR A 93 -0.35 -11.61 -21.13
N LYS A 94 -1.04 -12.15 -22.14
CA LYS A 94 -2.48 -12.44 -22.08
C LYS A 94 -2.76 -13.88 -22.47
N LEU A 95 -3.57 -14.57 -21.67
CA LEU A 95 -3.99 -15.94 -21.91
C LEU A 95 -5.50 -16.08 -21.70
N VAL A 96 -6.08 -17.09 -22.34
CA VAL A 96 -7.50 -17.42 -22.23
C VAL A 96 -7.69 -18.91 -21.99
N LYS A 97 -8.66 -19.26 -21.14
CA LYS A 97 -9.12 -20.62 -20.90
C LYS A 97 -10.62 -20.69 -21.19
N LYS A 98 -11.03 -21.62 -22.04
CA LYS A 98 -12.46 -21.96 -22.19
C LYS A 98 -12.85 -22.95 -21.10
N PHE A 99 -14.04 -22.77 -20.53
CA PHE A 99 -14.60 -23.70 -19.54
C PHE A 99 -16.00 -24.16 -19.95
N GLU A 100 -16.43 -25.30 -19.40
CA GLU A 100 -17.78 -25.81 -19.65
C GLU A 100 -18.82 -24.87 -19.03
N LYS A 101 -19.99 -24.76 -19.67
CA LYS A 101 -21.05 -23.91 -19.12
C LYS A 101 -21.51 -24.47 -17.79
N THR A 102 -21.44 -23.63 -16.76
CA THR A 102 -21.94 -23.91 -15.43
C THR A 102 -23.10 -22.98 -15.13
N ASP A 103 -24.10 -23.48 -14.42
CA ASP A 103 -25.18 -22.66 -13.86
C ASP A 103 -24.76 -22.06 -12.51
N ASP A 104 -23.63 -22.50 -11.95
CA ASP A 104 -23.01 -21.99 -10.73
C ASP A 104 -21.60 -21.48 -11.04
N LEU A 105 -21.53 -20.19 -11.38
CA LEU A 105 -20.28 -19.52 -11.72
C LEU A 105 -19.44 -19.21 -10.48
N GLU A 106 -20.09 -18.99 -9.34
CA GLU A 106 -19.43 -18.68 -8.07
C GLU A 106 -18.57 -19.87 -7.62
N THR A 107 -19.13 -21.08 -7.57
CA THR A 107 -18.37 -22.31 -7.26
C THR A 107 -17.23 -22.53 -8.24
N PHE A 108 -17.44 -22.28 -9.54
CA PHE A 108 -16.37 -22.38 -10.54
C PHE A 108 -15.20 -21.42 -10.25
N ILE A 109 -15.50 -20.19 -9.85
CA ILE A 109 -14.48 -19.18 -9.53
C ILE A 109 -13.76 -19.55 -8.24
N GLU A 110 -14.46 -20.01 -7.20
CA GLU A 110 -13.86 -20.46 -5.95
C GLU A 110 -12.90 -21.64 -6.18
N ASP A 111 -13.35 -22.66 -6.94
CA ASP A 111 -12.52 -23.80 -7.32
C ASP A 111 -11.29 -23.36 -8.14
N PHE A 112 -11.49 -22.40 -9.06
CA PHE A 112 -10.40 -21.83 -9.84
C PHE A 112 -9.37 -21.12 -8.96
N ILE A 113 -9.82 -20.26 -8.04
CA ILE A 113 -8.93 -19.51 -7.14
C ILE A 113 -8.15 -20.47 -6.25
N SER A 114 -8.80 -21.52 -5.74
CA SER A 114 -8.15 -22.55 -4.93
C SER A 114 -7.07 -23.31 -5.71
N ASP A 115 -7.36 -23.74 -6.96
CA ASP A 115 -6.38 -24.41 -7.83
C ASP A 115 -5.24 -23.48 -8.25
N HIS A 116 -5.57 -22.23 -8.59
CA HIS A 116 -4.61 -21.17 -8.91
C HIS A 116 -3.60 -20.99 -7.77
N ASP A 117 -4.08 -20.68 -6.57
CA ASP A 117 -3.25 -20.41 -5.40
C ASP A 117 -2.42 -21.64 -5.02
N GLY A 118 -3.03 -22.82 -5.07
CA GLY A 118 -2.36 -24.09 -4.79
C GLY A 118 -1.24 -24.43 -5.77
N ARG A 119 -1.39 -24.11 -7.05
CA ARG A 119 -0.35 -24.33 -8.08
C ARG A 119 0.77 -23.31 -7.96
N PHE A 120 0.45 -22.03 -7.91
CA PHE A 120 1.46 -20.98 -7.76
C PHE A 120 2.28 -21.17 -6.47
N SER A 121 1.65 -21.61 -5.37
CA SER A 121 2.35 -21.97 -4.13
C SER A 121 3.36 -23.11 -4.28
N LYS A 122 3.06 -24.11 -5.13
CA LYS A 122 4.02 -25.21 -5.44
C LYS A 122 5.24 -24.73 -6.22
N HIS A 123 5.11 -23.61 -6.91
CA HIS A 123 6.16 -22.94 -7.68
C HIS A 123 6.83 -21.78 -6.89
N ASP A 124 6.79 -21.81 -5.55
CA ASP A 124 7.37 -20.78 -4.67
C ASP A 124 6.77 -19.35 -4.83
N PHE A 125 5.63 -19.21 -5.52
CA PHE A 125 4.88 -17.96 -5.57
C PHE A 125 3.89 -17.85 -4.41
N ILE A 126 3.52 -16.61 -4.07
CA ILE A 126 2.57 -16.28 -3.01
C ILE A 126 1.59 -15.25 -3.56
N ILE A 127 0.32 -15.43 -3.22
CA ILE A 127 -0.70 -14.41 -3.47
C ILE A 127 -0.68 -13.42 -2.30
N ALA A 128 -0.07 -12.26 -2.52
CA ALA A 128 0.12 -11.23 -1.50
C ALA A 128 -1.10 -10.32 -1.32
N GLY A 129 -2.09 -10.43 -2.20
CA GLY A 129 -3.33 -9.68 -2.14
C GLY A 129 -4.29 -10.16 -3.21
N PHE A 130 -5.57 -9.87 -2.98
CA PHE A 130 -6.68 -10.28 -3.82
C PHE A 130 -7.75 -9.20 -3.75
N ILE A 131 -8.30 -8.80 -4.90
CA ILE A 131 -9.41 -7.84 -4.98
C ILE A 131 -10.40 -8.36 -6.01
N ASP A 132 -11.62 -8.68 -5.57
CA ASP A 132 -12.73 -9.00 -6.46
C ASP A 132 -13.49 -7.71 -6.81
N TYR A 133 -13.18 -7.12 -7.97
CA TYR A 133 -13.81 -5.86 -8.37
C TYR A 133 -15.30 -6.02 -8.68
N LYS A 134 -15.77 -7.21 -9.07
CA LYS A 134 -17.21 -7.41 -9.28
C LYS A 134 -17.93 -7.35 -7.94
N PHE A 135 -17.44 -8.08 -6.95
CA PHE A 135 -17.97 -8.06 -5.59
C PHE A 135 -17.89 -6.66 -4.96
N GLU A 136 -16.72 -6.02 -5.01
CA GLU A 136 -16.51 -4.70 -4.40
C GLU A 136 -17.42 -3.62 -5.01
N TYR A 137 -17.65 -3.65 -6.33
CA TYR A 137 -18.58 -2.69 -6.95
C TYR A 137 -20.05 -3.04 -6.68
N ASP A 138 -20.40 -4.31 -6.60
CA ASP A 138 -21.75 -4.72 -6.22
C ASP A 138 -22.10 -4.28 -4.79
N ASP A 139 -21.19 -4.45 -3.82
CA ASP A 139 -21.38 -4.01 -2.42
C ASP A 139 -21.53 -2.48 -2.30
N MET A 140 -20.97 -1.74 -3.27
CA MET A 140 -21.11 -0.29 -3.38
C MET A 140 -22.36 0.16 -4.18
N ASP A 141 -23.26 -0.74 -4.57
CA ASP A 141 -24.39 -0.48 -5.48
C ASP A 141 -23.96 0.16 -6.82
N LEU A 142 -22.78 -0.23 -7.32
CA LEU A 142 -22.18 0.30 -8.54
C LEU A 142 -22.22 -0.74 -9.67
N GLU A 143 -22.98 -0.45 -10.73
CA GLU A 143 -23.04 -1.32 -11.91
C GLU A 143 -21.65 -1.64 -12.49
N PHE A 144 -21.40 -2.92 -12.74
CA PHE A 144 -20.17 -3.45 -13.35
C PHE A 144 -20.46 -4.59 -14.36
N ASP A 145 -21.55 -4.42 -15.10
CA ASP A 145 -22.22 -5.43 -15.92
C ASP A 145 -21.49 -5.92 -17.17
N LYS A 146 -20.28 -5.44 -17.48
CA LYS A 146 -19.53 -5.94 -18.64
C LYS A 146 -18.93 -7.33 -18.39
N TYR A 147 -18.82 -7.71 -17.11
CA TYR A 147 -18.15 -8.91 -16.66
C TYR A 147 -19.08 -9.72 -15.77
N ASP A 148 -19.12 -11.03 -15.98
CA ASP A 148 -19.74 -11.95 -15.02
C ASP A 148 -18.84 -12.15 -13.80
N ALA A 149 -17.52 -11.97 -13.98
CA ALA A 149 -16.54 -11.92 -12.89
C ALA A 149 -15.32 -11.08 -13.28
N TYR A 150 -14.71 -10.41 -12.30
CA TYR A 150 -13.48 -9.65 -12.48
C TYR A 150 -12.73 -9.54 -11.16
N TRP A 151 -11.52 -10.08 -11.10
CA TRP A 151 -10.67 -9.97 -9.92
C TRP A 151 -9.21 -9.75 -10.28
N VAL A 152 -8.42 -9.31 -9.31
CA VAL A 152 -6.97 -9.15 -9.44
C VAL A 152 -6.28 -9.82 -8.26
N SER A 153 -5.30 -10.66 -8.59
CA SER A 153 -4.40 -11.30 -7.62
C SER A 153 -3.02 -10.66 -7.70
N LEU A 154 -2.35 -10.47 -6.56
CA LEU A 154 -1.01 -9.89 -6.49
C LEU A 154 0.01 -11.00 -6.34
N LEU A 155 0.63 -11.37 -7.45
CA LEU A 155 1.56 -12.49 -7.48
C LEU A 155 2.95 -12.04 -7.02
N CYS A 156 3.48 -12.67 -5.97
CA CYS A 156 4.81 -12.38 -5.43
C CYS A 156 5.70 -13.62 -5.45
N HIS A 157 7.00 -13.44 -5.66
CA HIS A 157 7.99 -14.50 -5.54
C HIS A 157 9.19 -13.97 -4.75
N PHE A 158 9.41 -14.46 -3.53
CA PHE A 158 10.40 -13.82 -2.62
C PHE A 158 11.83 -13.85 -3.13
N LYS A 159 12.30 -14.97 -3.70
CA LYS A 159 13.67 -15.04 -4.25
C LYS A 159 13.84 -14.02 -5.39
N PHE A 160 12.88 -13.94 -6.31
CA PHE A 160 12.81 -12.93 -7.35
C PHE A 160 12.86 -11.52 -6.76
N SER A 161 11.89 -11.15 -5.90
CA SER A 161 11.80 -9.82 -5.29
C SER A 161 13.10 -9.42 -4.58
N ASN A 162 13.68 -10.32 -3.78
CA ASN A 162 14.93 -10.06 -3.08
C ASN A 162 16.12 -9.91 -4.05
N SER A 163 16.18 -10.70 -5.11
CA SER A 163 17.25 -10.63 -6.10
C SER A 163 17.21 -9.36 -6.96
N ILE A 164 16.02 -8.80 -7.17
CA ILE A 164 15.83 -7.63 -8.02
C ILE A 164 15.86 -6.34 -7.19
N PHE A 165 15.00 -6.23 -6.16
CA PHE A 165 14.82 -4.99 -5.40
C PHE A 165 15.97 -4.71 -4.43
N ASN A 166 16.47 -5.75 -3.76
CA ASN A 166 17.49 -5.59 -2.70
C ASN A 166 18.93 -5.68 -3.23
N ARG A 167 19.13 -5.84 -4.56
CA ARG A 167 20.46 -5.93 -5.19
C ARG A 167 20.69 -4.82 -6.23
N GLY A 168 20.52 -3.58 -5.77
CA GLY A 168 21.01 -2.37 -6.44
C GLY A 168 20.03 -1.69 -7.41
N ILE A 169 18.81 -2.20 -7.57
CA ILE A 169 17.75 -1.55 -8.37
C ILE A 169 16.43 -1.56 -7.58
N PRO A 170 16.37 -0.89 -6.41
CA PRO A 170 15.14 -0.81 -5.62
C PRO A 170 13.98 -0.17 -6.40
N GLU A 171 14.27 0.72 -7.35
CA GLU A 171 13.29 1.35 -8.23
C GLU A 171 12.52 0.36 -9.12
N ALA A 172 13.00 -0.88 -9.30
CA ALA A 172 12.20 -1.93 -9.94
C ALA A 172 10.91 -2.24 -9.19
N GLY A 173 10.84 -1.91 -7.90
CA GLY A 173 9.61 -2.01 -7.11
C GLY A 173 8.48 -1.07 -7.60
N MET A 174 8.74 -0.11 -8.50
CA MET A 174 7.68 0.69 -9.13
C MET A 174 6.77 -0.14 -10.05
N PHE A 175 7.21 -1.34 -10.45
CA PHE A 175 6.38 -2.30 -11.18
C PHE A 175 5.66 -3.29 -10.25
N ALA A 176 5.85 -3.19 -8.93
CA ALA A 176 5.11 -3.95 -7.94
C ALA A 176 3.90 -3.14 -7.41
N PRO A 177 2.79 -3.78 -7.00
CA PRO A 177 2.58 -5.23 -6.99
C PRO A 177 2.46 -5.81 -8.41
N CYS A 178 2.86 -7.07 -8.60
CA CYS A 178 2.68 -7.77 -9.88
C CYS A 178 1.23 -8.22 -9.99
N SER A 179 0.38 -7.32 -10.46
CA SER A 179 -1.05 -7.54 -10.64
C SER A 179 -1.31 -8.51 -11.79
N VAL A 180 -1.98 -9.61 -11.48
CA VAL A 180 -2.53 -10.55 -12.44
C VAL A 180 -4.04 -10.40 -12.42
N TYR A 181 -4.61 -9.83 -13.48
CA TYR A 181 -6.04 -9.60 -13.58
C TYR A 181 -6.73 -10.74 -14.32
N PHE A 182 -7.91 -11.07 -13.86
CA PHE A 182 -8.77 -12.12 -14.41
C PHE A 182 -10.14 -11.55 -14.69
N TYR A 183 -10.76 -11.97 -15.78
CA TYR A 183 -12.14 -11.61 -16.06
C TYR A 183 -12.87 -12.63 -16.93
N ILE A 184 -14.18 -12.69 -16.74
CA ILE A 184 -15.11 -13.43 -17.58
C ILE A 184 -16.06 -12.41 -18.22
N PRO A 185 -15.97 -12.16 -19.54
CA PRO A 185 -16.91 -11.29 -20.23
C PRO A 185 -18.35 -11.78 -20.05
N LYS A 186 -19.29 -10.86 -19.88
CA LYS A 186 -20.70 -11.20 -19.63
C LYS A 186 -21.27 -12.15 -20.68
N GLY A 187 -21.87 -13.24 -20.20
CA GLY A 187 -22.53 -14.27 -21.00
C GLY A 187 -21.57 -15.15 -21.80
N THR A 188 -20.29 -15.19 -21.42
CA THR A 188 -19.26 -16.02 -22.08
C THR A 188 -18.72 -17.09 -21.15
N ASN A 189 -18.06 -18.08 -21.74
CA ASN A 189 -17.41 -19.17 -21.04
C ASN A 189 -15.88 -19.12 -21.22
N GLU A 190 -15.35 -17.91 -21.24
CA GLU A 190 -13.93 -17.64 -21.46
C GLU A 190 -13.39 -16.91 -20.24
N LEU A 191 -12.50 -17.57 -19.52
CA LEU A 191 -11.73 -16.95 -18.44
C LEU A 191 -10.46 -16.38 -19.06
N HIS A 192 -10.36 -15.06 -19.05
CA HIS A 192 -9.19 -14.34 -19.51
C HIS A 192 -8.29 -13.99 -18.34
N VAL A 193 -6.99 -14.03 -18.57
CA VAL A 193 -5.96 -13.57 -17.62
C VAL A 193 -4.97 -12.67 -18.35
N GLY A 194 -4.50 -11.63 -17.67
CA GLY A 194 -3.37 -10.85 -18.15
C GLY A 194 -2.54 -10.24 -17.03
N TYR A 195 -1.30 -9.88 -17.39
CA TYR A 195 -0.37 -9.19 -16.50
C TYR A 195 0.74 -8.50 -17.30
N ALA A 196 1.42 -7.52 -16.69
CA ALA A 196 2.54 -6.83 -17.32
C ALA A 196 3.79 -7.71 -17.38
N SER A 197 4.34 -7.92 -18.59
CA SER A 197 5.54 -8.74 -18.78
C SER A 197 6.78 -8.13 -18.09
N VAL A 198 7.69 -9.00 -17.62
CA VAL A 198 9.00 -8.59 -17.10
C VAL A 198 9.87 -7.83 -18.11
N ASP A 199 9.62 -7.98 -19.42
CA ASP A 199 10.34 -7.24 -20.46
C ASP A 199 10.11 -5.73 -20.36
N ASN A 200 8.96 -5.28 -19.82
CA ASN A 200 8.75 -3.87 -19.52
C ASN A 200 9.74 -3.35 -18.47
N TRP A 201 10.03 -4.16 -17.45
CA TRP A 201 10.92 -3.82 -16.35
C TRP A 201 12.35 -3.72 -16.87
N ILE A 202 12.75 -4.74 -17.63
CA ILE A 202 14.07 -4.85 -18.27
C ILE A 202 14.35 -3.64 -19.14
N ASN A 203 13.39 -3.25 -19.98
CA ASN A 203 13.56 -2.13 -20.92
C ASN A 203 13.45 -0.77 -20.24
N ALA A 204 12.47 -0.56 -19.36
CA ALA A 204 12.23 0.72 -18.71
C ALA A 204 13.37 1.11 -17.75
N LEU A 205 13.96 0.13 -17.06
CA LEU A 205 15.05 0.37 -16.10
C LEU A 205 16.43 0.06 -16.68
N ASN A 206 16.50 -0.19 -17.99
CA ASN A 206 17.75 -0.44 -18.72
C ASN A 206 18.63 -1.51 -18.06
N PHE A 207 18.04 -2.66 -17.70
CA PHE A 207 18.79 -3.79 -17.16
C PHE A 207 19.89 -4.20 -18.16
N ARG A 208 21.10 -4.42 -17.64
CA ARG A 208 22.29 -4.78 -18.44
C ARG A 208 22.91 -6.12 -18.05
N ASP A 209 22.66 -6.57 -16.83
CA ASP A 209 23.16 -7.84 -16.33
C ASP A 209 22.36 -8.98 -16.98
N GLN A 210 23.01 -9.71 -17.89
CA GLN A 210 22.37 -10.77 -18.66
C GLN A 210 21.87 -11.91 -17.76
N ARG A 211 22.61 -12.28 -16.71
CA ARG A 211 22.18 -13.35 -15.80
C ARG A 211 20.91 -12.95 -15.06
N ARG A 212 20.83 -11.69 -14.64
CA ARG A 212 19.64 -11.13 -14.00
C ARG A 212 18.46 -11.10 -14.97
N ILE A 213 18.68 -10.67 -16.21
CA ILE A 213 17.67 -10.67 -17.27
C ILE A 213 17.15 -12.08 -17.54
N ASP A 214 18.05 -13.06 -17.70
CA ASP A 214 17.69 -14.46 -17.95
C ASP A 214 16.87 -15.03 -16.79
N TYR A 215 17.25 -14.73 -15.55
CA TYR A 215 16.48 -15.12 -14.37
C TYR A 215 15.08 -14.48 -14.36
N MET A 216 14.96 -13.19 -14.68
CA MET A 216 13.65 -12.53 -14.76
C MET A 216 12.74 -13.19 -15.81
N LYS A 217 13.30 -13.51 -16.98
CA LYS A 217 12.57 -14.19 -18.06
C LYS A 217 12.21 -15.62 -17.71
N ALA A 218 13.05 -16.33 -16.96
CA ALA A 218 12.74 -17.67 -16.47
C ALA A 218 11.54 -17.66 -15.51
N ILE A 219 11.49 -16.71 -14.57
CA ILE A 219 10.35 -16.55 -13.67
C ILE A 219 9.06 -16.19 -14.43
N ASP A 220 9.13 -15.27 -15.40
CA ASP A 220 7.99 -14.94 -16.27
C ASP A 220 7.49 -16.16 -17.07
N ALA A 221 8.41 -16.96 -17.60
CA ALA A 221 8.08 -18.21 -18.31
C ALA A 221 7.44 -19.25 -17.38
N GLU A 222 7.86 -19.34 -16.12
CA GLU A 222 7.25 -20.23 -15.13
C GLU A 222 5.80 -19.83 -14.80
N VAL A 223 5.52 -18.52 -14.73
CA VAL A 223 4.14 -18.02 -14.60
C VAL A 223 3.28 -18.46 -15.78
N VAL A 224 3.79 -18.29 -17.02
CA VAL A 224 3.10 -18.76 -18.24
C VAL A 224 2.86 -20.27 -18.19
N GLN A 225 3.89 -21.06 -17.87
CA GLN A 225 3.79 -22.50 -17.81
C GLN A 225 2.75 -22.95 -16.78
N THR A 226 2.71 -22.32 -15.61
CA THR A 226 1.72 -22.62 -14.57
C THR A 226 0.29 -22.40 -15.07
N PHE A 227 0.05 -21.32 -15.84
CA PHE A 227 -1.25 -21.09 -16.48
C PHE A 227 -1.54 -22.11 -17.59
N GLU A 228 -0.56 -22.48 -18.41
CA GLU A 228 -0.73 -23.52 -19.43
C GLU A 228 -1.13 -24.88 -18.80
N GLU A 229 -0.53 -25.24 -17.65
CA GLU A 229 -0.91 -26.42 -16.86
C GLU A 229 -2.34 -26.37 -16.31
N MET A 230 -2.91 -25.17 -16.18
CA MET A 230 -4.30 -24.94 -15.79
C MET A 230 -5.26 -24.94 -16.99
N GLY A 231 -4.76 -25.10 -18.21
CA GLY A 231 -5.54 -25.15 -19.44
C GLY A 231 -5.71 -23.79 -20.14
N PHE A 232 -4.91 -22.78 -19.79
CA PHE A 232 -4.87 -21.54 -20.55
C PHE A 232 -4.02 -21.69 -21.81
N VAL A 233 -4.36 -20.89 -22.83
CA VAL A 233 -3.57 -20.72 -24.05
C VAL A 233 -3.30 -19.24 -24.28
N LYS A 234 -2.13 -18.89 -24.81
CA LYS A 234 -1.80 -17.50 -25.14
C LYS A 234 -2.78 -16.92 -26.16
N GLU A 235 -3.22 -15.70 -25.93
CA GLU A 235 -4.03 -14.97 -26.90
C GLU A 235 -3.19 -14.49 -28.09
N GLU A 236 -3.78 -14.48 -29.28
CA GLU A 236 -3.17 -13.81 -30.44
C GLU A 236 -3.19 -12.29 -30.23
N GLN A 237 -2.02 -11.72 -29.94
CA GLN A 237 -1.86 -10.28 -29.82
C GLN A 237 -1.43 -9.69 -31.16
N LYS A 238 -2.23 -8.77 -31.72
CA LYS A 238 -1.87 -8.05 -32.95
C LYS A 238 -0.73 -7.07 -32.64
N ASP A 239 0.38 -7.17 -33.36
CA ASP A 239 1.55 -6.29 -33.19
C ASP A 239 1.14 -4.80 -33.20
N THR A 240 1.30 -4.13 -32.07
CA THR A 240 1.25 -2.67 -31.98
C THR A 240 2.63 -2.11 -31.71
N ALA A 241 3.55 -2.29 -32.66
CA ALA A 241 4.81 -1.56 -32.62
C ALA A 241 4.53 -0.04 -32.70
N VAL A 242 4.85 0.71 -31.63
CA VAL A 242 4.71 2.17 -31.60
C VAL A 242 6.02 2.79 -32.07
N ALA A 243 5.99 3.44 -33.24
CA ALA A 243 6.99 4.43 -33.61
C ALA A 243 6.67 5.75 -32.90
N VAL A 244 7.60 6.27 -32.12
CA VAL A 244 7.49 7.59 -31.49
C VAL A 244 7.53 8.66 -32.59
N THR A 245 6.44 9.39 -32.78
CA THR A 245 6.35 10.47 -33.76
C THR A 245 7.20 11.68 -33.32
N PRO A 246 7.96 12.35 -34.21
CA PRO A 246 8.81 13.49 -33.84
C PRO A 246 8.03 14.73 -33.38
N LYS A 247 8.63 15.45 -32.42
CA LYS A 247 8.12 16.67 -31.75
C LYS A 247 8.04 17.90 -32.67
N GLU A 248 7.00 18.03 -33.49
CA GLU A 248 6.78 19.29 -34.25
C GLU A 248 5.47 20.04 -33.97
N ASN A 249 4.52 19.47 -33.20
CA ASN A 249 3.21 20.12 -32.99
C ASN A 249 2.92 20.62 -31.56
N GLN A 250 3.89 20.59 -30.63
CA GLN A 250 3.67 21.03 -29.25
C GLN A 250 3.57 22.55 -29.07
N ASN A 251 4.04 23.36 -30.03
CA ASN A 251 4.07 24.82 -29.88
C ASN A 251 2.70 25.48 -30.06
N SER A 252 1.80 24.93 -30.88
CA SER A 252 0.45 25.48 -31.06
C SER A 252 -0.47 25.17 -29.87
N GLU A 253 -0.33 23.99 -29.26
CA GLU A 253 -1.05 23.62 -28.03
C GLU A 253 -0.55 24.39 -26.81
N ILE A 254 0.76 24.66 -26.69
CA ILE A 254 1.31 25.46 -25.59
C ILE A 254 0.78 26.90 -25.65
N GLU A 255 0.65 27.50 -26.83
CA GLU A 255 0.08 28.84 -26.97
C GLU A 255 -1.44 28.87 -26.72
N ALA A 256 -2.17 27.82 -27.12
CA ALA A 256 -3.59 27.67 -26.77
C ALA A 256 -3.80 27.49 -25.26
N LEU A 257 -2.95 26.71 -24.59
CA LEU A 257 -2.99 26.49 -23.13
C LEU A 257 -2.59 27.75 -22.35
N LYS A 258 -1.63 28.54 -22.83
CA LYS A 258 -1.30 29.85 -22.23
C LYS A 258 -2.47 30.83 -22.32
N ALA A 259 -3.20 30.84 -23.45
CA ALA A 259 -4.39 31.66 -23.61
C ALA A 259 -5.53 31.23 -22.66
N GLN A 260 -5.74 29.92 -22.48
CA GLN A 260 -6.71 29.41 -21.51
C GLN A 260 -6.30 29.69 -20.06
N LEU A 261 -5.02 29.57 -19.72
CA LEU A 261 -4.49 29.88 -18.39
C LEU A 261 -4.63 31.37 -18.06
N ALA A 262 -4.47 32.26 -19.04
CA ALA A 262 -4.71 33.69 -18.88
C ALA A 262 -6.18 34.00 -18.60
N LYS A 263 -7.11 33.30 -19.27
CA LYS A 263 -8.55 33.44 -19.05
C LYS A 263 -8.96 32.98 -17.65
N VAL A 264 -8.47 31.82 -17.20
CA VAL A 264 -8.75 31.29 -15.85
C VAL A 264 -8.17 32.19 -14.75
N LYS A 265 -6.98 32.77 -14.96
CA LYS A 265 -6.40 33.75 -14.02
C LYS A 265 -7.24 35.02 -13.93
N ALA A 266 -7.77 35.52 -15.04
CA ALA A 266 -8.66 36.68 -15.06
C ALA A 266 -10.00 36.42 -14.36
N GLU A 267 -10.59 35.22 -14.55
CA GLU A 267 -11.83 34.80 -13.87
C GLU A 267 -11.62 34.66 -12.35
N ARG A 268 -10.46 34.13 -11.92
CA ARG A 268 -10.11 34.02 -10.50
C ARG A 268 -9.90 35.37 -9.82
N GLU A 269 -9.29 36.34 -10.50
CA GLU A 269 -9.14 37.72 -10.01
C GLU A 269 -10.49 38.44 -9.91
N ALA A 270 -11.42 38.19 -10.85
CA ALA A 270 -12.77 38.72 -10.80
C ALA A 270 -13.60 38.15 -9.65
N LEU A 271 -13.44 36.85 -9.34
CA LEU A 271 -14.08 36.19 -8.19
C LEU A 271 -13.55 36.72 -6.85
N LYS A 272 -12.23 36.92 -6.72
CA LYS A 272 -11.64 37.53 -5.51
C LYS A 272 -12.11 38.97 -5.27
N LYS A 273 -12.40 39.73 -6.34
CA LYS A 273 -13.00 41.07 -6.22
C LYS A 273 -14.46 41.00 -5.80
N LYS A 274 -15.24 39.99 -6.21
CA LYS A 274 -16.61 39.78 -5.74
C LYS A 274 -16.66 39.39 -4.25
N GLU A 275 -15.80 38.48 -3.79
CA GLU A 275 -15.71 38.11 -2.36
C GLU A 275 -15.28 39.27 -1.45
N LYS A 276 -14.46 40.21 -1.96
CA LYS A 276 -14.10 41.43 -1.21
C LYS A 276 -15.22 42.46 -1.12
N ILE A 277 -16.20 42.43 -2.02
CA ILE A 277 -17.36 43.34 -2.01
C ILE A 277 -18.47 42.79 -1.10
N GLU A 278 -18.66 41.46 -1.07
CA GLU A 278 -19.66 40.82 -0.18
C GLU A 278 -19.27 40.86 1.31
N ASN A 279 -17.98 40.83 1.63
CA ASN A 279 -17.49 40.90 3.02
C ASN A 279 -17.53 42.32 3.65
N ASN A 280 -17.94 43.35 2.92
CA ASN A 280 -18.01 44.74 3.42
C ASN A 280 -19.42 45.21 3.81
N THR A 281 -20.42 44.33 3.74
CA THR A 281 -21.81 44.60 4.14
C THR A 281 -22.38 43.47 4.99
N SER A 282 -21.76 43.20 6.14
CA SER A 282 -22.45 42.57 7.27
C SER A 282 -21.74 42.92 8.58
N LYS A 283 -22.12 44.06 9.15
CA LYS A 283 -21.93 44.32 10.59
C LYS A 283 -23.19 43.81 11.29
N ILE A 284 -23.15 42.55 11.71
CA ILE A 284 -23.99 42.06 12.81
C ILE A 284 -23.03 41.56 13.87
N SER A 285 -23.06 42.25 15.01
CA SER A 285 -22.32 41.92 16.21
C SER A 285 -22.93 40.65 16.81
N PRO A 286 -22.17 39.57 17.05
CA PRO A 286 -22.66 38.52 17.93
C PRO A 286 -22.49 39.01 19.37
N GLU A 287 -23.62 39.37 19.96
CA GLU A 287 -23.79 39.43 21.40
C GLU A 287 -23.31 38.10 21.98
N ARG A 288 -22.25 38.16 22.80
CA ARG A 288 -21.73 37.00 23.51
C ARG A 288 -22.76 36.61 24.56
N GLU A 289 -23.54 35.58 24.28
CA GLU A 289 -24.13 34.79 25.35
C GLU A 289 -23.01 34.28 26.26
N PRO A 290 -23.17 34.35 27.59
CA PRO A 290 -22.18 33.87 28.51
C PRO A 290 -21.97 32.37 28.29
N ILE A 291 -20.70 31.98 28.16
CA ILE A 291 -20.24 30.59 28.18
C ILE A 291 -20.85 29.93 29.41
N GLN A 292 -21.90 29.13 29.21
CA GLN A 292 -22.28 28.13 30.19
C GLN A 292 -21.07 27.21 30.34
N GLN A 293 -20.54 27.14 31.55
CA GLN A 293 -19.52 26.18 31.94
C GLN A 293 -20.00 24.79 31.49
N LYS A 294 -19.36 24.25 30.43
CA LYS A 294 -19.47 22.83 30.09
C LYS A 294 -19.06 22.08 31.36
N GLY A 295 -20.03 21.35 31.93
CA GLY A 295 -19.78 20.48 33.07
C GLY A 295 -18.55 19.64 32.79
N ILE A 296 -17.72 19.46 33.82
CA ILE A 296 -16.53 18.62 33.80
C ILE A 296 -16.99 17.22 33.39
N PHE A 297 -16.83 16.86 32.12
CA PHE A 297 -17.08 15.51 31.66
C PHE A 297 -15.94 14.63 32.18
N THR A 298 -16.15 14.02 33.33
CA THR A 298 -15.22 13.05 33.91
C THR A 298 -15.46 11.70 33.26
N LEU A 299 -14.43 11.15 32.61
CA LEU A 299 -14.47 9.78 32.11
C LEU A 299 -14.62 8.80 33.28
N PRO A 300 -15.34 7.68 33.08
CA PRO A 300 -15.51 6.67 34.12
C PRO A 300 -14.17 6.03 34.46
N THR A 301 -13.95 5.73 35.74
CA THR A 301 -12.80 4.90 36.15
C THR A 301 -13.14 3.43 35.92
N LYS A 302 -12.27 2.72 35.19
CA LYS A 302 -12.39 1.29 34.94
C LYS A 302 -11.63 0.47 35.96
N THR A 303 -12.21 -0.62 36.44
CA THR A 303 -11.51 -1.61 37.26
C THR A 303 -10.94 -2.71 36.36
N PHE A 304 -9.62 -2.89 36.39
CA PHE A 304 -8.94 -3.94 35.65
C PHE A 304 -8.81 -5.20 36.51
N LYS A 305 -9.11 -6.37 35.92
CA LYS A 305 -9.01 -7.68 36.59
C LYS A 305 -7.64 -8.34 36.40
N THR A 306 -6.86 -7.83 35.44
CA THR A 306 -5.56 -8.34 35.05
C THR A 306 -4.45 -7.68 35.86
N GLU A 307 -3.26 -8.27 35.80
CA GLU A 307 -2.13 -7.79 36.58
C GLU A 307 -1.64 -6.42 36.11
N LYS A 308 -1.35 -5.56 37.08
CA LYS A 308 -0.67 -4.29 36.85
C LYS A 308 0.77 -4.56 36.41
N VAL A 309 1.18 -3.92 35.33
CA VAL A 309 2.52 -4.07 34.75
C VAL A 309 3.56 -3.48 35.69
N THR A 310 4.57 -4.27 36.01
CA THR A 310 5.77 -3.84 36.73
C THR A 310 6.99 -4.02 35.83
N LEU A 311 7.88 -3.03 35.81
CA LEU A 311 9.11 -3.08 35.02
C LEU A 311 10.14 -3.96 35.73
N GLY A 312 10.26 -5.21 35.27
CA GLY A 312 11.26 -6.17 35.73
C GLY A 312 12.52 -6.17 34.87
N SER A 313 13.62 -6.72 35.42
CA SER A 313 14.84 -7.01 34.67
C SER A 313 14.84 -8.40 34.01
N VAL A 314 13.86 -9.24 34.35
CA VAL A 314 13.71 -10.62 33.85
C VAL A 314 12.52 -10.68 32.91
N ALA A 315 12.74 -11.26 31.72
CA ALA A 315 11.67 -11.47 30.75
C ALA A 315 10.57 -12.37 31.35
N PRO A 316 9.29 -11.96 31.32
CA PRO A 316 8.21 -12.84 31.73
C PRO A 316 8.09 -14.01 30.74
N LYS A 317 7.59 -15.15 31.23
CA LYS A 317 7.34 -16.32 30.37
C LYS A 317 6.37 -16.00 29.24
N VAL A 318 5.37 -15.18 29.54
CA VAL A 318 4.31 -14.76 28.62
C VAL A 318 4.29 -13.25 28.55
N LEU A 319 4.18 -12.69 27.35
CA LEU A 319 3.98 -11.27 27.11
C LEU A 319 2.56 -11.01 26.60
N SER A 320 1.94 -9.96 27.13
CA SER A 320 0.70 -9.40 26.57
C SER A 320 1.03 -8.58 25.32
N ALA A 321 0.23 -8.73 24.25
CA ALA A 321 0.35 -7.96 23.01
C ALA A 321 0.04 -6.48 23.23
N TYR A 322 -0.90 -6.18 24.14
CA TYR A 322 -1.30 -4.82 24.47
C TYR A 322 -1.25 -4.57 25.97
N TYR A 323 -1.27 -3.30 26.36
CA TYR A 323 -1.58 -2.87 27.71
C TYR A 323 -2.84 -2.03 27.71
N ALA A 324 -3.69 -2.22 28.71
CA ALA A 324 -4.85 -1.39 28.97
C ALA A 324 -4.53 -0.33 30.03
N ALA A 325 -5.12 0.84 29.89
CA ALA A 325 -5.02 1.96 30.81
C ALA A 325 -6.40 2.62 30.99
N GLN A 326 -6.52 3.48 32.00
CA GLN A 326 -7.75 4.23 32.23
C GLN A 326 -8.16 5.03 30.98
N PRO A 327 -9.47 5.16 30.69
CA PRO A 327 -9.93 5.92 29.54
C PRO A 327 -9.46 7.38 29.62
N GLN A 328 -9.05 7.92 28.47
CA GLN A 328 -8.64 9.31 28.28
C GLN A 328 -9.32 9.85 27.02
N THR A 329 -9.53 11.17 26.96
CA THR A 329 -9.95 11.81 25.70
C THR A 329 -8.81 11.78 24.70
N VAL A 330 -9.11 11.83 23.41
CA VAL A 330 -8.10 11.82 22.34
C VAL A 330 -7.12 12.98 22.51
N GLU A 331 -7.64 14.18 22.77
CA GLU A 331 -6.85 15.39 22.96
C GLU A 331 -5.98 15.31 24.22
N GLY A 332 -6.55 14.87 25.35
CA GLY A 332 -5.82 14.75 26.60
C GLY A 332 -4.71 13.70 26.52
N LEU A 333 -4.99 12.58 25.85
CA LEU A 333 -4.01 11.54 25.59
C LEU A 333 -2.86 12.05 24.71
N LYS A 334 -3.17 12.77 23.63
CA LYS A 334 -2.16 13.35 22.74
C LYS A 334 -1.22 14.29 23.49
N GLU A 335 -1.76 15.23 24.26
CA GLU A 335 -0.97 16.14 25.09
C GLU A 335 -0.09 15.38 26.11
N SER A 336 -0.66 14.35 26.75
CA SER A 336 0.06 13.52 27.71
C SER A 336 1.21 12.74 27.07
N LEU A 337 0.99 12.16 25.88
CA LEU A 337 2.02 11.46 25.12
C LEU A 337 3.16 12.40 24.69
N GLU A 338 2.82 13.57 24.14
CA GLU A 338 3.81 14.56 23.69
C GLU A 338 4.67 15.08 24.86
N LYS A 339 4.04 15.37 26.01
CA LYS A 339 4.75 15.77 27.24
C LYS A 339 5.72 14.70 27.73
N ASN A 340 5.46 13.42 27.44
CA ASN A 340 6.29 12.29 27.86
C ASN A 340 7.23 11.77 26.76
N GLY A 341 7.52 12.61 25.75
CA GLY A 341 8.58 12.37 24.77
C GLY A 341 8.15 11.53 23.56
N PHE A 342 6.84 11.38 23.34
CA PHE A 342 6.32 10.81 22.10
C PHE A 342 6.05 11.90 21.06
N THR A 343 6.14 11.52 19.79
CA THR A 343 5.56 12.27 18.67
C THR A 343 4.33 11.51 18.19
N VAL A 344 3.19 12.18 18.08
CA VAL A 344 1.98 11.62 17.47
C VAL A 344 2.06 11.83 15.96
N LEU A 345 2.22 10.74 15.20
CA LEU A 345 2.40 10.75 13.75
C LEU A 345 1.06 10.79 13.00
N SER A 346 0.03 10.13 13.54
CA SER A 346 -1.29 10.12 12.94
C SER A 346 -2.39 9.95 13.98
N GLN A 347 -3.59 10.38 13.60
CA GLN A 347 -4.83 10.20 14.35
C GLN A 347 -5.89 9.77 13.35
N THR A 348 -6.48 8.60 13.55
CA THR A 348 -7.48 8.03 12.63
C THR A 348 -8.66 7.51 13.41
N GLU A 349 -9.86 8.01 13.12
CA GLU A 349 -11.10 7.41 13.59
C GLU A 349 -11.40 6.18 12.72
N VAL A 350 -11.19 4.99 13.28
CA VAL A 350 -11.35 3.72 12.55
C VAL A 350 -12.80 3.23 12.56
N LEU A 351 -13.52 3.55 13.62
CA LEU A 351 -14.95 3.35 13.80
C LEU A 351 -15.46 4.51 14.66
N LYS A 352 -16.77 4.79 14.60
CA LYS A 352 -17.37 5.86 15.40
C LYS A 352 -17.03 5.71 16.89
N GLY A 353 -16.30 6.68 17.45
CA GLY A 353 -15.86 6.64 18.86
C GLY A 353 -14.62 5.78 19.14
N HIS A 354 -13.98 5.22 18.11
CA HIS A 354 -12.73 4.47 18.21
C HIS A 354 -11.65 5.19 17.40
N THR A 355 -10.69 5.77 18.12
CA THR A 355 -9.59 6.52 17.50
C THR A 355 -8.28 5.79 17.74
N VAL A 356 -7.47 5.61 16.70
CA VAL A 356 -6.10 5.09 16.81
C VAL A 356 -5.12 6.25 16.60
N LEU A 357 -4.20 6.40 17.55
CA LEU A 357 -3.04 7.27 17.45
C LEU A 357 -1.82 6.41 17.09
N THR A 358 -1.10 6.78 16.03
CA THR A 358 0.23 6.20 15.76
C THR A 358 1.28 7.08 16.42
N ILE A 359 2.11 6.50 17.28
CA ILE A 359 3.10 7.22 18.08
C ILE A 359 4.51 6.70 17.83
N THR A 360 5.51 7.55 18.05
CA THR A 360 6.92 7.18 18.00
C THR A 360 7.73 7.94 19.05
N ASN A 361 8.92 7.45 19.37
CA ASN A 361 9.92 8.16 20.18
C ASN A 361 11.33 7.77 19.70
N ALA A 362 12.37 8.39 20.27
CA ALA A 362 13.76 8.15 19.85
C ALA A 362 14.17 6.67 19.91
N GLN A 363 13.75 5.93 20.95
CA GLN A 363 14.10 4.52 21.13
C GLN A 363 13.43 3.64 20.06
N LEU A 364 12.15 3.90 19.75
CA LEU A 364 11.45 3.20 18.67
C LEU A 364 12.08 3.52 17.30
N GLN A 365 12.33 4.80 17.00
CA GLN A 365 12.95 5.23 15.74
C GLN A 365 14.31 4.59 15.48
N SER A 366 15.11 4.39 16.53
CA SER A 366 16.44 3.78 16.43
C SER A 366 16.43 2.34 15.90
N THR A 367 15.28 1.67 15.92
CA THR A 367 15.13 0.31 15.39
C THR A 367 15.23 0.27 13.87
N ASN A 368 14.79 1.34 13.17
CA ASN A 368 14.66 1.38 11.72
C ASN A 368 13.88 0.18 11.14
N THR A 369 12.81 -0.24 11.82
CA THR A 369 11.93 -1.36 11.43
C THR A 369 10.45 -0.98 11.59
N PHE A 370 9.52 -1.90 11.33
CA PHE A 370 8.09 -1.72 11.62
C PHE A 370 7.79 -1.44 13.10
N LEU A 371 8.71 -1.74 14.03
CA LEU A 371 8.62 -1.34 15.44
C LEU A 371 8.90 0.15 15.68
N ALA A 372 9.32 0.91 14.66
CA ALA A 372 9.60 2.34 14.83
C ALA A 372 8.38 3.17 15.27
N THR A 373 7.19 2.57 15.21
CA THR A 373 5.93 3.16 15.67
C THR A 373 5.15 2.17 16.53
N LEU A 374 4.32 2.69 17.43
CA LEU A 374 3.31 1.93 18.17
C LEU A 374 1.93 2.54 17.94
N ASN A 375 0.90 1.72 18.04
CA ASN A 375 -0.48 2.16 18.02
C ASN A 375 -1.07 2.27 19.43
N VAL A 376 -1.78 3.37 19.68
CA VAL A 376 -2.59 3.62 20.88
C VAL A 376 -4.04 3.79 20.47
N HIS A 377 -4.90 2.87 20.89
CA HIS A 377 -6.33 2.87 20.62
C HIS A 377 -7.10 3.49 21.79
N VAL A 378 -7.84 4.56 21.50
CA VAL A 378 -8.84 5.17 22.38
C VAL A 378 -10.19 4.51 22.09
N ASN A 379 -10.64 3.67 23.03
CA ASN A 379 -11.87 2.90 22.91
C ASN A 379 -13.05 3.65 23.57
N GLY A 380 -13.46 4.76 22.97
CA GLY A 380 -14.53 5.62 23.48
C GLY A 380 -14.29 6.04 24.92
N THR A 381 -15.24 5.72 25.80
CA THR A 381 -15.14 6.00 27.25
C THR A 381 -14.74 4.78 28.08
N ASP A 382 -14.38 3.65 27.46
CA ASP A 382 -14.11 2.40 28.18
C ASP A 382 -12.65 2.33 28.65
N GLU A 383 -11.69 2.38 27.73
CA GLU A 383 -10.25 2.29 28.06
C GLU A 383 -9.37 2.85 26.95
N VAL A 384 -8.08 3.01 27.28
CA VAL A 384 -7.02 3.19 26.28
C VAL A 384 -6.23 1.89 26.19
N ARG A 385 -5.95 1.41 24.97
CA ARG A 385 -5.04 0.29 24.71
C ARG A 385 -3.80 0.76 23.99
N VAL A 386 -2.63 0.29 24.39
CA VAL A 386 -1.36 0.56 23.70
C VAL A 386 -0.65 -0.75 23.36
N GLN A 387 -0.04 -0.81 22.18
CA GLN A 387 0.83 -1.92 21.82
C GLN A 387 2.01 -2.07 22.80
N ASN A 388 2.27 -3.30 23.25
CA ASN A 388 3.41 -3.57 24.11
C ASN A 388 4.71 -3.59 23.29
N PRO A 389 5.62 -2.62 23.47
CA PRO A 389 6.86 -2.58 22.68
C PRO A 389 7.70 -3.85 22.83
N SER A 390 7.66 -4.53 23.98
CA SER A 390 8.43 -5.76 24.21
C SER A 390 7.90 -6.95 23.41
N TYR A 391 6.57 -7.04 23.28
CA TYR A 391 5.90 -8.10 22.51
C TYR A 391 6.25 -7.96 21.03
N PHE A 392 6.00 -6.77 20.46
CA PHE A 392 6.25 -6.52 19.05
C PHE A 392 7.75 -6.52 18.73
N ALA A 393 8.62 -6.10 19.67
CA ALA A 393 10.06 -6.22 19.48
C ALA A 393 10.55 -7.65 19.44
N ALA A 394 10.10 -8.51 20.35
CA ALA A 394 10.47 -9.92 20.35
C ALA A 394 10.12 -10.58 19.02
N ALA A 395 8.99 -10.20 18.43
CA ALA A 395 8.52 -10.77 17.18
C ALA A 395 9.16 -10.14 15.93
N TYR A 396 9.33 -8.81 15.86
CA TYR A 396 9.90 -8.13 14.69
C TYR A 396 11.43 -8.11 14.66
N LEU A 397 12.10 -7.96 15.81
CA LEU A 397 13.56 -7.84 15.90
C LEU A 397 14.24 -9.18 16.20
N GLN A 398 13.51 -10.15 16.76
CA GLN A 398 13.96 -11.53 16.94
C GLN A 398 15.29 -11.62 17.70
N ASP A 399 16.32 -12.24 17.11
CA ASP A 399 17.65 -12.38 17.70
C ASP A 399 18.33 -11.04 18.00
N LYS A 400 17.85 -9.93 17.41
CA LYS A 400 18.32 -8.57 17.73
C LYS A 400 17.62 -7.94 18.93
N TYR A 401 16.55 -8.56 19.43
CA TYR A 401 15.84 -8.09 20.60
C TYR A 401 16.50 -8.58 21.89
N SER A 402 16.54 -7.70 22.89
CA SER A 402 16.83 -8.10 24.28
C SER A 402 15.75 -7.55 25.20
N TYR A 403 15.25 -8.37 26.12
CA TYR A 403 14.25 -7.91 27.07
C TYR A 403 14.77 -6.73 27.89
N GLY A 404 13.94 -5.70 28.04
CA GLY A 404 14.33 -4.42 28.65
C GLY A 404 14.90 -3.40 27.67
N GLN A 405 15.17 -3.76 26.40
CA GLN A 405 15.61 -2.82 25.37
C GLN A 405 14.67 -1.62 25.19
N PHE A 406 13.37 -1.77 25.50
CA PHE A 406 12.35 -0.72 25.40
C PHE A 406 11.88 -0.18 26.77
N ALA A 407 12.70 -0.31 27.81
CA ALA A 407 12.32 0.10 29.17
C ALA A 407 11.98 1.59 29.26
N ASP A 408 12.68 2.46 28.54
CA ASP A 408 12.43 3.91 28.58
C ASP A 408 11.15 4.28 27.83
N THR A 409 10.89 3.66 26.66
CA THR A 409 9.57 3.76 26.00
C THR A 409 8.44 3.34 26.93
N LEU A 410 8.60 2.23 27.67
CA LEU A 410 7.56 1.75 28.57
C LEU A 410 7.37 2.66 29.79
N LYS A 411 8.43 3.26 30.34
CA LYS A 411 8.32 4.29 31.39
C LYS A 411 7.60 5.55 30.89
N SER A 412 7.91 6.00 29.68
CA SER A 412 7.20 7.13 29.06
C SER A 412 5.72 6.81 28.85
N LEU A 413 5.39 5.57 28.44
CA LEU A 413 3.99 5.13 28.34
C LEU A 413 3.30 5.15 29.70
N GLN A 414 3.92 4.60 30.76
CA GLN A 414 3.35 4.66 32.13
C GLN A 414 3.18 6.09 32.62
N SER A 415 4.08 7.00 32.26
CA SER A 415 3.97 8.41 32.65
C SER A 415 2.86 9.15 31.89
N ALA A 416 2.58 8.74 30.65
CA ALA A 416 1.51 9.32 29.83
C ALA A 416 0.13 8.71 30.12
N LEU A 417 0.08 7.40 30.35
CA LEU A 417 -1.14 6.60 30.44
C LEU A 417 -1.56 6.29 31.88
N GLY A 418 -0.63 6.47 32.83
CA GLY A 418 -0.78 6.02 34.21
C GLY A 418 -0.50 4.53 34.35
N ASP A 419 -1.24 3.88 35.26
CA ASP A 419 -1.10 2.45 35.49
C ASP A 419 -1.49 1.65 34.24
N LEU A 420 -0.59 0.77 33.83
CA LEU A 420 -0.79 -0.17 32.73
C LEU A 420 -1.15 -1.54 33.26
N TYR A 421 -2.07 -2.21 32.58
CA TYR A 421 -2.54 -3.55 32.92
C TYR A 421 -2.38 -4.48 31.71
N ALA A 422 -1.90 -5.70 31.93
CA ALA A 422 -1.85 -6.71 30.87
C ALA A 422 -3.26 -7.01 30.34
N VAL A 423 -3.39 -7.42 29.08
CA VAL A 423 -4.64 -7.96 28.54
C VAL A 423 -4.49 -9.46 28.30
N ASN A 424 -5.59 -10.13 27.94
CA ASN A 424 -5.57 -11.58 27.73
C ASN A 424 -4.91 -11.98 26.40
N ASP A 425 -4.78 -11.03 25.47
CA ASP A 425 -4.08 -11.23 24.19
C ASP A 425 -2.59 -11.41 24.49
N THR A 426 -2.14 -12.66 24.58
CA THR A 426 -0.83 -13.02 25.12
C THR A 426 -0.15 -14.09 24.27
N TYR A 427 1.17 -14.16 24.37
CA TYR A 427 1.96 -15.21 23.72
C TYR A 427 3.23 -15.53 24.51
N GLU A 428 3.74 -16.76 24.35
CA GLU A 428 4.97 -17.20 25.00
C GLU A 428 6.16 -16.40 24.45
N THR A 429 6.93 -15.77 25.33
CA THR A 429 8.03 -14.86 24.96
C THR A 429 9.07 -15.55 24.10
N THR A 430 9.32 -16.84 24.34
CA THR A 430 10.28 -17.65 23.59
C THR A 430 9.80 -18.05 22.21
N GLU A 431 8.48 -18.01 21.96
CA GLU A 431 7.86 -18.37 20.67
C GLU A 431 7.60 -17.13 19.80
N LEU A 432 7.59 -15.93 20.38
CA LEU A 432 7.40 -14.67 19.65
C LEU A 432 8.35 -14.49 18.44
N PRO A 433 9.64 -14.87 18.50
CA PRO A 433 10.50 -14.80 17.32
C PRO A 433 10.03 -15.64 16.13
N GLU A 434 9.14 -16.61 16.36
CA GLU A 434 8.57 -17.50 15.34
C GLU A 434 7.15 -17.09 14.92
N TYR A 435 6.57 -16.08 15.58
CA TYR A 435 5.19 -15.67 15.36
C TYR A 435 5.01 -14.99 14.00
N GLN A 436 4.03 -15.47 13.22
CA GLN A 436 3.64 -14.90 11.94
C GLN A 436 2.41 -14.01 12.11
N PHE A 437 2.60 -12.69 12.08
CA PHE A 437 1.50 -11.72 12.22
C PHE A 437 0.54 -11.69 11.03
N MET A 438 0.98 -12.13 9.85
CA MET A 438 0.16 -12.23 8.64
C MET A 438 0.51 -13.49 7.87
N MET A 439 -0.52 -14.18 7.36
CA MET A 439 -0.35 -15.26 6.39
C MET A 439 0.38 -14.70 5.17
N GLY A 440 1.49 -15.33 4.77
CA GLY A 440 2.32 -14.87 3.65
C GLY A 440 3.52 -13.97 4.04
N ILE A 441 3.69 -13.56 5.30
CA ILE A 441 5.01 -13.08 5.76
C ILE A 441 5.93 -14.31 5.91
N PRO A 442 7.08 -14.37 5.22
CA PRO A 442 7.98 -15.50 5.32
C PRO A 442 8.43 -15.64 6.77
N GLN A 443 8.44 -16.88 7.30
CA GLN A 443 9.00 -17.13 8.63
C GLN A 443 10.44 -16.62 8.62
N PRO A 444 10.85 -15.71 9.51
CA PRO A 444 12.21 -15.17 9.37
C PRO A 444 13.29 -16.21 9.72
N LYS A 445 12.92 -17.30 10.38
CA LYS A 445 13.73 -18.53 10.55
C LYS A 445 13.65 -19.51 9.38
N GLN A 446 12.85 -19.27 8.33
CA GLN A 446 13.25 -19.75 7.01
C GLN A 446 14.57 -19.04 6.72
N LYS A 447 15.65 -19.72 7.11
CA LYS A 447 16.91 -19.64 6.40
C LYS A 447 16.54 -19.94 4.95
N LEU A 448 16.20 -18.89 4.19
CA LEU A 448 16.56 -18.84 2.78
C LEU A 448 17.98 -19.40 2.76
N PRO A 449 18.23 -20.54 2.11
CA PRO A 449 19.55 -21.13 2.15
C PRO A 449 20.54 -20.04 1.75
N LEU A 450 21.26 -19.54 2.75
CA LEU A 450 22.37 -18.60 2.62
C LEU A 450 23.59 -19.31 1.98
N HIS A 451 23.41 -20.56 1.53
CA HIS A 451 24.15 -21.16 0.44
C HIS A 451 23.42 -20.89 -0.88
N LEU A 452 23.39 -19.63 -1.29
CA LEU A 452 23.60 -19.37 -2.70
C LEU A 452 25.13 -19.31 -2.83
N PRO A 453 25.77 -20.15 -3.66
CA PRO A 453 27.20 -20.00 -3.92
C PRO A 453 27.44 -18.54 -4.31
N GLU A 454 28.52 -17.96 -3.81
CA GLU A 454 28.99 -16.62 -4.16
C GLU A 454 28.95 -16.46 -5.68
N LEU A 455 27.84 -15.91 -6.18
CA LEU A 455 27.66 -15.57 -7.58
C LEU A 455 27.71 -14.05 -7.63
N ILE A 456 28.96 -13.62 -7.70
CA ILE A 456 29.48 -12.32 -8.11
C ILE A 456 28.81 -11.87 -9.41
#